data_AF-A0A1F3T9W8-F1
#
_entry.id   AF-A0A1F3T9W8-F1
#
_cell.length_a   1.000
_cell.length_b   1.000
_cell.length_c   1.000
_cell.angle_alpha   90.00
_cell.angle_beta   90.00
_cell.angle_gamma   90.00
#
_symmetry.space_group_name_H-M   'P 1'
#
loop_
_entity.id
_entity.type
_entity.pdbx_description
1 polymer ?
#
loop_
_entity_poly.entity_id
_entity_poly.type
_entity_poly.pdbx_seq_one_letter_code
_entity_poly.pdbx_strand_id
1 'polypeptide(L)'
;MKYFLLLSLLGFNLFANEKYDQFIIDYPSAQYELSADEKNSPEFLCDLKLIYVPTRYLEEGFRSINGIVFKNMPDNAVAYYNRLNKKIYFAFDMQDPITKKLKRVQDMTLDNLATVFHEVWHAYFYNVAKTGRNTLYKNWLKGANSIYPDHGLKFHDEAYAHFVEKVLQLYVLIHRTFENKTPEIRERLRQSAPLLRMYEGSFSENIFGYYVNILRQTIYTDVNLPESDRTNILQNLFDNVLKTGYLEAYAENRFLNKGHHD
;
A
#
# COMPACT_ATOMS: atom_id res chain seq x y z
N MET A 1 -28.58 -15.37 -46.79
CA MET A 1 -28.39 -14.55 -45.58
C MET A 1 -27.21 -15.05 -44.76
N LYS A 2 -25.96 -14.74 -45.13
CA LYS A 2 -24.75 -15.25 -44.44
C LYS A 2 -23.69 -14.18 -44.13
N TYR A 3 -24.07 -12.89 -44.07
CA TYR A 3 -23.13 -11.78 -43.84
C TYR A 3 -23.63 -10.74 -42.83
N PHE A 4 -24.39 -11.14 -41.80
CA PHE A 4 -24.89 -10.22 -40.77
C PHE A 4 -24.29 -10.45 -39.37
N LEU A 5 -23.40 -11.42 -39.20
CA LEU A 5 -22.85 -11.82 -37.89
C LEU A 5 -21.36 -11.49 -37.69
N LEU A 6 -20.67 -10.94 -38.69
CA LEU A 6 -19.24 -10.59 -38.58
C LEU A 6 -18.96 -9.12 -38.24
N LEU A 7 -19.97 -8.23 -38.31
CA LEU A 7 -19.80 -6.80 -38.01
C LEU A 7 -20.15 -6.42 -36.57
N SER A 8 -20.78 -7.30 -35.78
CA SER A 8 -21.05 -7.05 -34.36
C SER A 8 -19.90 -7.43 -33.42
N LEU A 9 -18.88 -8.14 -33.93
CA LEU A 9 -17.70 -8.54 -33.13
C LEU A 9 -16.49 -7.61 -33.30
N LEU A 10 -16.47 -6.77 -34.35
CA LEU A 10 -15.40 -5.79 -34.58
C LEU A 10 -15.69 -4.42 -33.96
N GLY A 11 -16.95 -4.14 -33.60
CA GLY A 11 -17.37 -2.86 -32.98
C GLY A 11 -17.37 -2.82 -31.45
N PHE A 12 -17.22 -3.97 -30.77
CA PHE A 12 -17.24 -4.04 -29.30
C PHE A 12 -15.86 -3.93 -28.64
N ASN A 13 -14.77 -3.99 -29.41
CA ASN A 13 -13.40 -3.89 -28.88
C ASN A 13 -12.85 -2.46 -28.77
N LEU A 14 -13.61 -1.43 -29.18
CA LEU A 14 -13.18 -0.02 -29.08
C LEU A 14 -13.93 0.78 -28.01
N PHE A 15 -14.86 0.15 -27.28
CA PHE A 15 -15.59 0.76 -26.17
C PHE A 15 -15.79 -0.20 -25.00
N ALA A 16 -14.82 -1.09 -24.74
CA ALA A 16 -14.67 -1.73 -23.44
C ALA A 16 -14.27 -0.64 -22.42
N ASN A 17 -15.27 0.13 -22.05
CA ASN A 17 -15.32 1.17 -21.06
C ASN A 17 -14.69 0.60 -19.77
N GLU A 18 -13.74 1.33 -19.19
CA GLU A 18 -12.94 1.00 -17.98
C GLU A 18 -13.76 0.66 -16.71
N LYS A 19 -15.08 0.53 -16.85
CA LYS A 19 -16.07 0.21 -15.81
C LYS A 19 -16.04 -1.23 -15.30
N TYR A 20 -15.41 -2.18 -15.99
CA TYR A 20 -15.51 -3.62 -15.63
C TYR A 20 -14.24 -4.25 -15.07
N ASP A 21 -13.19 -3.49 -14.81
CA ASP A 21 -11.89 -4.09 -14.54
C ASP A 21 -11.49 -4.02 -13.05
N GLN A 22 -11.99 -4.97 -12.27
CA GLN A 22 -11.29 -5.71 -11.21
C GLN A 22 -12.29 -6.64 -10.49
N PHE A 23 -12.98 -7.47 -11.26
CA PHE A 23 -13.60 -8.67 -10.69
C PHE A 23 -12.49 -9.72 -10.62
N ILE A 24 -11.76 -9.78 -9.49
CA ILE A 24 -11.09 -11.04 -9.16
C ILE A 24 -12.23 -12.00 -8.85
N ILE A 25 -12.52 -12.88 -9.82
CA ILE A 25 -13.46 -13.98 -9.64
C ILE A 25 -12.89 -14.84 -8.52
N ASP A 26 -13.53 -14.75 -7.35
CA ASP A 26 -13.11 -15.44 -6.14
C ASP A 26 -13.44 -16.94 -6.30
N TYR A 27 -12.42 -17.78 -6.33
CA TYR A 27 -12.61 -19.23 -6.44
C TYR A 27 -12.84 -19.85 -5.06
N PRO A 28 -13.67 -20.90 -4.95
CA PRO A 28 -13.86 -21.61 -3.70
C PRO A 28 -12.51 -22.11 -3.16
N SER A 29 -12.13 -21.64 -1.98
CA SER A 29 -10.92 -22.04 -1.26
C SER A 29 -11.22 -22.04 0.23
N ALA A 30 -10.39 -22.74 1.02
CA ALA A 30 -10.46 -22.61 2.46
C ALA A 30 -10.24 -21.15 2.83
N GLN A 31 -11.19 -20.58 3.58
CA GLN A 31 -11.19 -19.17 3.93
C GLN A 31 -11.66 -18.96 5.37
N TYR A 32 -11.12 -17.93 5.99
CA TYR A 32 -11.57 -17.41 7.27
C TYR A 32 -11.77 -15.90 7.14
N GLU A 33 -12.95 -15.41 7.49
CA GLU A 33 -13.30 -14.00 7.39
C GLU A 33 -13.40 -13.37 8.77
N LEU A 34 -12.73 -12.25 8.96
CA LEU A 34 -12.89 -11.40 10.15
C LEU A 34 -14.20 -10.63 10.06
N SER A 35 -14.93 -10.58 11.18
CA SER A 35 -16.12 -9.73 11.29
C SER A 35 -15.75 -8.23 11.18
N ALA A 36 -16.76 -7.39 11.02
CA ALA A 36 -16.57 -5.94 10.88
C ALA A 36 -15.85 -5.30 12.08
N ASP A 37 -16.00 -5.85 13.28
CA ASP A 37 -15.34 -5.35 14.49
C ASP A 37 -13.91 -5.89 14.63
N GLU A 38 -13.65 -7.09 14.11
CA GLU A 38 -12.35 -7.77 14.21
C GLU A 38 -11.36 -7.34 13.11
N LYS A 39 -11.84 -6.83 11.97
CA LYS A 39 -10.99 -6.37 10.85
C LYS A 39 -10.16 -5.14 11.19
N ASN A 40 -10.64 -4.32 12.12
CA ASN A 40 -9.81 -3.31 12.75
C ASN A 40 -8.98 -4.10 13.76
N SER A 41 -7.79 -4.57 13.43
CA SER A 41 -6.89 -5.12 14.44
C SER A 41 -6.31 -3.95 15.23
N PRO A 42 -6.88 -3.57 16.40
CA PRO A 42 -6.34 -2.47 17.17
C PRO A 42 -4.90 -2.76 17.57
N GLU A 43 -4.52 -4.03 17.73
CA GLU A 43 -3.18 -4.45 18.10
C GLU A 43 -2.17 -4.13 17.00
N PHE A 44 -2.45 -4.48 15.73
CA PHE A 44 -1.59 -4.15 14.60
C PHE A 44 -1.39 -2.63 14.44
N LEU A 45 -2.48 -1.87 14.46
CA LEU A 45 -2.42 -0.40 14.34
C LEU A 45 -1.76 0.25 15.55
N CYS A 46 -1.97 -0.28 16.76
CA CYS A 46 -1.31 0.18 17.98
C CYS A 46 0.19 -0.05 17.89
N ASP A 47 0.63 -1.24 17.47
CA ASP A 47 2.05 -1.55 17.31
C ASP A 47 2.71 -0.59 16.30
N LEU A 48 2.06 -0.28 15.17
CA LEU A 48 2.56 0.70 14.20
C LEU A 48 2.69 2.11 14.80
N LYS A 49 1.72 2.54 15.60
CA LYS A 49 1.78 3.83 16.30
C LYS A 49 2.89 3.88 17.35
N LEU A 50 3.11 2.78 18.07
CA LEU A 50 4.17 2.68 19.07
C LEU A 50 5.57 2.83 18.44
N ILE A 51 5.71 2.38 17.20
CA ILE A 51 6.93 2.56 16.42
C ILE A 51 6.90 3.83 15.54
N TYR A 52 5.90 4.71 15.72
CA TYR A 52 5.74 6.00 15.03
C TYR A 52 5.56 5.93 13.51
N VAL A 53 5.10 4.81 12.98
CA VAL A 53 4.68 4.74 11.57
C VAL A 53 3.46 5.64 11.36
N PRO A 54 3.38 6.43 10.28
CA PRO A 54 2.18 7.19 9.97
C PRO A 54 1.00 6.24 9.68
N THR A 55 0.00 6.21 10.58
CA THR A 55 -1.11 5.24 10.51
C THR A 55 -2.41 5.82 9.96
N ARG A 56 -2.52 7.13 9.71
CA ARG A 56 -3.81 7.74 9.40
C ARG A 56 -4.51 7.08 8.20
N TYR A 57 -3.79 6.91 7.08
CA TYR A 57 -4.37 6.28 5.89
C TYR A 57 -4.70 4.79 6.16
N LEU A 58 -3.91 4.10 7.00
CA LEU A 58 -4.19 2.72 7.39
C LEU A 58 -5.48 2.63 8.19
N GLU A 59 -5.68 3.53 9.15
CA GLU A 59 -6.90 3.61 9.95
C GLU A 59 -8.12 3.91 9.08
N GLU A 60 -8.04 4.93 8.22
CA GLU A 60 -9.11 5.30 7.30
C GLU A 60 -9.37 4.15 6.28
N GLY A 61 -8.32 3.49 5.81
CA GLY A 61 -8.38 2.33 4.92
C GLY A 61 -9.08 1.13 5.55
N PHE A 62 -8.63 0.67 6.73
CA PHE A 62 -9.26 -0.44 7.47
C PHE A 62 -10.71 -0.16 7.86
N ARG A 63 -11.05 1.10 8.20
CA ARG A 63 -12.44 1.50 8.47
C ARG A 63 -13.32 1.46 7.21
N SER A 64 -12.73 1.66 6.03
CA SER A 64 -13.47 1.77 4.77
C SER A 64 -13.82 0.43 4.10
N ILE A 65 -13.13 -0.65 4.47
CA ILE A 65 -13.36 -2.01 3.95
C ILE A 65 -14.53 -2.69 4.65
N ASN A 66 -15.11 -3.73 4.05
CA ASN A 66 -16.16 -4.54 4.66
C ASN A 66 -15.60 -5.63 5.57
N GLY A 67 -14.43 -6.19 5.26
CA GLY A 67 -13.81 -7.28 6.02
C GLY A 67 -12.42 -7.65 5.50
N ILE A 68 -11.71 -8.47 6.28
CA ILE A 68 -10.45 -9.11 5.89
C ILE A 68 -10.71 -10.61 5.79
N VAL A 69 -10.19 -11.25 4.76
CA VAL A 69 -10.31 -12.69 4.52
C VAL A 69 -8.93 -13.31 4.43
N PHE A 70 -8.66 -14.33 5.24
CA PHE A 70 -7.47 -15.17 5.11
C PHE A 70 -7.83 -16.41 4.29
N LYS A 71 -7.03 -16.72 3.27
CA LYS A 71 -7.28 -17.87 2.39
C LYS A 71 -5.98 -18.46 1.83
N ASN A 72 -6.10 -19.62 1.19
CA ASN A 72 -5.07 -20.10 0.29
C ASN A 72 -5.07 -19.22 -0.96
N MET A 73 -3.99 -18.49 -1.17
CA MET A 73 -3.85 -17.59 -2.32
C MET A 73 -3.46 -18.38 -3.58
N PRO A 74 -3.84 -17.89 -4.77
CA PRO A 74 -3.36 -18.47 -6.02
C PRO A 74 -1.83 -18.33 -6.14
N ASP A 75 -1.21 -19.20 -6.94
CA ASP A 75 0.23 -19.13 -7.21
C ASP A 75 0.63 -17.72 -7.66
N ASN A 76 1.63 -17.15 -6.98
CA ASN A 76 2.17 -15.79 -7.15
C ASN A 76 1.35 -14.62 -6.57
N ALA A 77 0.36 -14.86 -5.70
CA ALA A 77 -0.30 -13.79 -4.95
C ALA A 77 -0.12 -13.99 -3.44
N VAL A 78 0.18 -12.90 -2.73
CA VAL A 78 0.24 -12.89 -1.25
C VAL A 78 -0.98 -12.16 -0.66
N ALA A 79 -1.51 -11.17 -1.40
CA ALA A 79 -2.73 -10.48 -1.05
C ALA A 79 -3.44 -9.88 -2.28
N TYR A 80 -4.67 -9.40 -2.10
CA TYR A 80 -5.32 -8.47 -3.01
C TYR A 80 -6.51 -7.75 -2.34
N TYR A 81 -6.75 -6.52 -2.73
CA TYR A 81 -7.97 -5.77 -2.41
C TYR A 81 -9.05 -5.97 -3.49
N ASN A 82 -10.21 -6.51 -3.10
CA ASN A 82 -11.36 -6.64 -3.98
C ASN A 82 -12.29 -5.43 -3.83
N ARG A 83 -12.33 -4.60 -4.88
CA ARG A 83 -13.10 -3.34 -4.91
C ARG A 83 -14.62 -3.52 -4.82
N LEU A 84 -15.13 -4.68 -5.20
CA LEU A 84 -16.57 -4.92 -5.35
C LEU A 84 -17.23 -5.21 -4.01
N ASN A 85 -16.63 -6.14 -3.28
CA ASN A 85 -17.08 -6.50 -1.94
C ASN A 85 -16.34 -5.70 -0.86
N LYS A 86 -15.39 -4.85 -1.26
CA LYS A 86 -14.53 -4.03 -0.40
C LYS A 86 -13.81 -4.87 0.66
N LYS A 87 -13.36 -6.08 0.34
CA LYS A 87 -12.59 -6.93 1.26
C LYS A 87 -11.13 -6.95 0.84
N ILE A 88 -10.23 -7.04 1.82
CA ILE A 88 -8.83 -7.38 1.57
C ILE A 88 -8.64 -8.85 1.85
N TYR A 89 -7.97 -9.53 0.94
CA TYR A 89 -7.64 -10.94 1.03
C TYR A 89 -6.15 -11.09 1.31
N PHE A 90 -5.80 -11.83 2.33
CA PHE A 90 -4.43 -12.12 2.72
C PHE A 90 -4.18 -13.64 2.72
N ALA A 91 -2.93 -14.03 2.52
CA ALA A 91 -2.49 -15.40 2.74
C ALA A 91 -2.59 -15.79 4.23
N PHE A 92 -2.82 -17.09 4.50
CA PHE A 92 -2.96 -17.60 5.87
C PHE A 92 -1.72 -17.39 6.76
N ASP A 93 -0.54 -17.24 6.18
CA ASP A 93 0.69 -16.95 6.94
C ASP A 93 0.70 -15.55 7.56
N MET A 94 -0.17 -14.65 7.11
CA MET A 94 -0.40 -13.32 7.71
C MET A 94 -1.41 -13.36 8.87
N GLN A 95 -2.06 -14.50 9.10
CA GLN A 95 -3.00 -14.72 10.19
C GLN A 95 -2.27 -15.16 11.47
N ASP A 96 -2.64 -14.57 12.59
CA ASP A 96 -2.25 -15.06 13.91
C ASP A 96 -2.98 -16.39 14.20
N PRO A 97 -2.27 -17.49 14.48
CA PRO A 97 -2.90 -18.80 14.61
C PRO A 97 -3.80 -18.92 15.85
N ILE A 98 -3.60 -18.08 16.87
CA ILE A 98 -4.31 -18.10 18.15
C ILE A 98 -5.55 -17.22 18.08
N THR A 99 -5.36 -15.94 17.77
CA THR A 99 -6.43 -14.93 17.75
C THR A 99 -7.23 -14.94 16.46
N LYS A 100 -6.72 -15.60 15.41
CA LYS A 100 -7.28 -15.62 14.05
C LYS A 100 -7.34 -14.25 13.37
N LYS A 101 -6.77 -13.21 13.98
CA LYS A 101 -6.66 -11.85 13.43
C LYS A 101 -5.41 -11.70 12.55
N LEU A 102 -5.21 -10.51 12.01
CA LEU A 102 -3.94 -10.11 11.41
C LEU A 102 -2.83 -10.21 12.47
N LYS A 103 -1.66 -10.77 12.11
CA LYS A 103 -0.50 -10.81 13.01
C LYS A 103 -0.11 -9.42 13.50
N ARG A 104 0.48 -9.38 14.69
CA ARG A 104 1.10 -8.17 15.23
C ARG A 104 2.31 -7.76 14.40
N VAL A 105 2.68 -6.48 14.47
CA VAL A 105 3.78 -5.94 13.65
C VAL A 105 5.08 -6.69 13.91
N GLN A 106 5.37 -7.02 15.17
CA GLN A 106 6.58 -7.75 15.58
C GLN A 106 6.66 -9.17 15.00
N ASP A 107 5.51 -9.81 14.75
CA ASP A 107 5.41 -11.20 14.29
C ASP A 107 5.33 -11.31 12.75
N MET A 108 5.37 -10.17 12.05
CA MET A 108 5.37 -10.09 10.59
C MET A 108 6.78 -9.87 10.04
N THR A 109 7.05 -10.54 8.92
CA THR A 109 8.16 -10.20 8.04
C THR A 109 7.96 -8.81 7.43
N LEU A 110 9.03 -8.20 6.93
CA LEU A 110 8.94 -6.90 6.26
C LEU A 110 8.10 -6.99 4.97
N ASP A 111 8.10 -8.14 4.29
CA ASP A 111 7.30 -8.36 3.07
C ASP A 111 5.80 -8.47 3.39
N ASN A 112 5.45 -9.14 4.49
CA ASN A 112 4.06 -9.21 4.95
C ASN A 112 3.56 -7.81 5.35
N LEU A 113 4.39 -7.00 6.02
CA LEU A 113 4.06 -5.62 6.34
C LEU A 113 3.87 -4.75 5.10
N ALA A 114 4.80 -4.84 4.13
CA ALA A 114 4.69 -4.13 2.86
C ALA A 114 3.39 -4.48 2.14
N THR A 115 3.06 -5.77 2.07
CA THR A 115 1.81 -6.27 1.49
C THR A 115 0.57 -5.67 2.19
N VAL A 116 0.56 -5.57 3.52
CA VAL A 116 -0.55 -4.90 4.23
C VAL A 116 -0.64 -3.42 3.84
N PHE A 117 0.49 -2.71 3.83
CA PHE A 117 0.53 -1.29 3.48
C PHE A 117 -0.01 -1.05 2.06
N HIS A 118 0.41 -1.88 1.11
CA HIS A 118 -0.01 -1.84 -0.30
C HIS A 118 -1.51 -2.04 -0.47
N GLU A 119 -2.07 -3.11 0.10
CA GLU A 119 -3.50 -3.40 -0.08
C GLU A 119 -4.41 -2.41 0.66
N VAL A 120 -3.98 -1.96 1.83
CA VAL A 120 -4.73 -0.95 2.59
C VAL A 120 -4.65 0.41 1.90
N TRP A 121 -3.54 0.73 1.21
CA TRP A 121 -3.47 1.91 0.36
C TRP A 121 -4.54 1.88 -0.72
N HIS A 122 -4.70 0.78 -1.46
CA HIS A 122 -5.76 0.70 -2.46
C HIS A 122 -7.14 0.90 -1.83
N ALA A 123 -7.42 0.26 -0.69
CA ALA A 123 -8.69 0.44 0.01
C ALA A 123 -8.94 1.91 0.40
N TYR A 124 -7.96 2.56 1.01
CA TYR A 124 -7.99 3.97 1.36
C TYR A 124 -8.22 4.85 0.13
N PHE A 125 -7.44 4.62 -0.93
CA PHE A 125 -7.46 5.42 -2.14
C PHE A 125 -8.83 5.38 -2.82
N TYR A 126 -9.40 4.19 -3.02
CA TYR A 126 -10.69 4.03 -3.69
C TYR A 126 -11.88 4.46 -2.83
N ASN A 127 -11.90 4.13 -1.54
CA ASN A 127 -13.07 4.36 -0.71
C ASN A 127 -13.09 5.74 -0.04
N VAL A 128 -11.92 6.32 0.22
CA VAL A 128 -11.77 7.55 1.02
C VAL A 128 -11.19 8.68 0.18
N ALA A 129 -10.01 8.51 -0.41
CA ALA A 129 -9.34 9.60 -1.11
C ALA A 129 -10.12 10.05 -2.36
N LYS A 130 -10.61 9.09 -3.15
CA LYS A 130 -11.38 9.35 -4.38
C LYS A 130 -12.77 9.91 -4.14
N THR A 131 -13.41 9.58 -3.01
CA THR A 131 -14.80 9.98 -2.71
C THR A 131 -14.90 11.40 -2.16
N GLY A 132 -13.79 11.95 -1.64
CA GLY A 132 -13.71 13.32 -1.14
C GLY A 132 -13.15 14.32 -2.15
N ARG A 133 -13.26 15.63 -1.85
CA ARG A 133 -12.47 16.69 -2.51
C ARG A 133 -10.98 16.63 -2.11
N ASN A 134 -10.46 15.44 -1.80
CA ASN A 134 -9.12 15.22 -1.23
C ASN A 134 -8.05 15.71 -2.21
N THR A 135 -7.15 16.56 -1.71
CA THR A 135 -6.04 17.13 -2.48
C THR A 135 -5.12 16.04 -3.01
N LEU A 136 -4.90 14.96 -2.26
CA LEU A 136 -4.12 13.79 -2.70
C LEU A 136 -4.68 13.21 -4.00
N TYR A 137 -5.98 12.93 -4.06
CA TYR A 137 -6.62 12.36 -5.25
C TYR A 137 -6.57 13.33 -6.45
N LYS A 138 -6.80 14.63 -6.21
CA LYS A 138 -6.72 15.65 -7.27
C LYS A 138 -5.31 15.76 -7.86
N ASN A 139 -4.30 15.74 -7.01
CA ASN A 139 -2.91 15.84 -7.43
C ASN A 139 -2.48 14.55 -8.15
N TRP A 140 -2.82 13.39 -7.60
CA TRP A 140 -2.63 12.10 -8.27
C TRP A 140 -3.31 12.08 -9.65
N LEU A 141 -4.56 12.53 -9.77
CA LEU A 141 -5.31 12.48 -11.03
C LEU A 141 -4.68 13.42 -12.07
N LYS A 142 -4.22 14.59 -11.62
CA LYS A 142 -3.48 15.54 -12.48
C LYS A 142 -2.16 14.92 -12.97
N GLY A 143 -1.39 14.32 -12.06
CA GLY A 143 -0.14 13.62 -12.37
C GLY A 143 -0.38 12.49 -13.38
N ALA A 144 -1.28 11.57 -13.04
CA ALA A 144 -1.65 10.41 -13.86
C ALA A 144 -2.02 10.82 -15.30
N ASN A 145 -2.89 11.81 -15.47
CA ASN A 145 -3.31 12.30 -16.79
C ASN A 145 -2.17 12.96 -17.59
N SER A 146 -1.18 13.53 -16.91
CA SER A 146 -0.07 14.26 -17.56
C SER A 146 1.12 13.37 -17.92
N ILE A 147 1.45 12.39 -17.07
CA ILE A 147 2.66 11.57 -17.21
C ILE A 147 2.36 10.32 -18.05
N TYR A 148 1.16 9.77 -17.93
CA TYR A 148 0.75 8.54 -18.60
C TYR A 148 -0.60 8.68 -19.30
N PRO A 149 -0.71 9.57 -20.30
CA PRO A 149 -1.97 9.75 -21.04
C PRO A 149 -2.41 8.48 -21.78
N ASP A 150 -1.47 7.58 -22.11
CA ASP A 150 -1.69 6.33 -22.84
C ASP A 150 -1.81 5.09 -21.92
N HIS A 151 -1.70 5.26 -20.60
CA HIS A 151 -1.92 4.17 -19.65
C HIS A 151 -3.15 4.44 -18.78
N GLY A 152 -3.88 3.38 -18.46
CA GLY A 152 -5.03 3.50 -17.57
C GLY A 152 -4.60 4.01 -16.20
N LEU A 153 -5.48 4.80 -15.55
CA LEU A 153 -5.24 5.40 -14.22
C LEU A 153 -4.72 4.41 -13.16
N LYS A 154 -5.00 3.11 -13.31
CA LYS A 154 -4.55 2.05 -12.40
C LYS A 154 -3.03 1.89 -12.33
N PHE A 155 -2.32 2.14 -13.42
CA PHE A 155 -0.85 2.07 -13.42
C PHE A 155 -0.25 3.07 -12.43
N HIS A 156 -0.85 4.26 -12.34
CA HIS A 156 -0.41 5.31 -11.44
C HIS A 156 -0.78 5.02 -9.98
N ASP A 157 -1.94 4.42 -9.72
CA ASP A 157 -2.34 3.95 -8.38
C ASP A 157 -1.41 2.85 -7.86
N GLU A 158 -1.07 1.87 -8.70
CA GLU A 158 -0.12 0.80 -8.36
C GLU A 158 1.25 1.36 -7.98
N ALA A 159 1.77 2.31 -8.78
CA ALA A 159 3.03 2.95 -8.48
C ALA A 159 3.01 3.76 -7.16
N TYR A 160 1.88 4.41 -6.85
CA TYR A 160 1.69 5.07 -5.56
C TYR A 160 1.69 4.06 -4.41
N ALA A 161 0.97 2.95 -4.58
CA ALA A 161 0.91 1.87 -3.59
C ALA A 161 2.31 1.31 -3.29
N HIS A 162 3.10 1.03 -4.32
CA HIS A 162 4.49 0.57 -4.19
C HIS A 162 5.42 1.63 -3.58
N PHE A 163 5.20 2.92 -3.83
CA PHE A 163 5.98 3.94 -3.14
C PHE A 163 5.68 3.95 -1.64
N VAL A 164 4.38 3.91 -1.30
CA VAL A 164 3.89 3.93 0.08
C VAL A 164 4.40 2.71 0.83
N GLU A 165 4.27 1.51 0.26
CA GLU A 165 4.78 0.30 0.89
C GLU A 165 6.29 0.39 1.15
N LYS A 166 7.08 0.88 0.18
CA LYS A 166 8.55 0.93 0.28
C LYS A 166 8.99 1.89 1.39
N VAL A 167 8.39 3.08 1.43
CA VAL A 167 8.68 4.09 2.46
C VAL A 167 8.37 3.56 3.86
N LEU A 168 7.22 2.89 4.03
CA LEU A 168 6.79 2.38 5.34
C LEU A 168 7.52 1.11 5.74
N GLN A 169 7.81 0.21 4.79
CA GLN A 169 8.65 -0.96 5.02
C GLN A 169 10.02 -0.55 5.55
N LEU A 170 10.65 0.45 4.92
CA LEU A 170 11.92 1.00 5.38
C LEU A 170 11.79 1.68 6.74
N TYR A 171 10.69 2.40 7.00
CA TYR A 171 10.42 2.96 8.32
C TYR A 171 10.45 1.90 9.42
N VAL A 172 9.78 0.77 9.20
CA VAL A 172 9.77 -0.34 10.16
C VAL A 172 11.15 -0.98 10.28
N LEU A 173 11.85 -1.21 9.16
CA LEU A 173 13.21 -1.76 9.17
C LEU A 173 14.17 -0.89 10.00
N ILE A 174 14.13 0.42 9.77
CA ILE A 174 14.93 1.43 10.47
C ILE A 174 14.64 1.37 11.97
N HIS A 175 13.36 1.40 12.32
CA HIS A 175 12.94 1.33 13.71
C HIS A 175 13.50 0.06 14.39
N ARG A 176 13.28 -1.11 13.78
CA ARG A 176 13.81 -2.40 14.29
C ARG A 176 15.34 -2.41 14.38
N THR A 177 16.03 -1.74 13.46
CA THR A 177 17.50 -1.65 13.47
C THR A 177 18.02 -0.81 14.64
N PHE A 178 17.31 0.27 14.97
CA PHE A 178 17.68 1.20 16.05
C PHE A 178 17.11 0.80 17.41
N GLU A 179 16.14 -0.10 17.42
CA GLU A 179 15.57 -0.67 18.62
C GLU A 179 16.68 -1.26 19.51
N ASN A 180 16.60 -0.94 20.80
CA ASN A 180 17.59 -1.35 21.80
C ASN A 180 19.05 -0.88 21.55
N LYS A 181 19.27 0.07 20.64
CA LYS A 181 20.58 0.73 20.44
C LYS A 181 20.66 2.04 21.21
N THR A 182 21.85 2.39 21.70
CA THR A 182 22.12 3.70 22.31
C THR A 182 22.12 4.80 21.24
N PRO A 183 21.89 6.08 21.61
CA PRO A 183 21.96 7.20 20.67
C PRO A 183 23.27 7.24 19.86
N GLU A 184 24.41 6.97 20.48
CA GLU A 184 25.73 6.97 19.83
C GLU A 184 25.86 5.82 18.80
N ILE A 185 25.23 4.68 19.05
CA ILE A 185 25.18 3.57 18.07
C ILE A 185 24.26 3.96 16.92
N ARG A 186 23.09 4.55 17.19
CA ARG A 186 22.12 4.98 16.16
C ARG A 186 22.74 6.02 15.23
N GLU A 187 23.47 7.00 15.78
CA GLU A 187 24.16 8.01 14.98
C GLU A 187 25.19 7.38 14.05
N ARG A 188 26.03 6.46 14.56
CA ARG A 188 26.99 5.72 13.73
C ARG A 188 26.32 4.90 12.63
N LEU A 189 25.18 4.27 12.92
CA LEU A 189 24.42 3.51 11.93
C LEU A 189 23.83 4.44 10.86
N ARG A 190 23.29 5.61 11.23
CA ARG A 190 22.80 6.63 10.29
C ARG A 190 23.88 7.11 9.32
N GLN A 191 25.10 7.29 9.83
CA GLN A 191 26.25 7.70 9.02
C GLN A 191 26.85 6.53 8.20
N SER A 192 26.38 5.31 8.40
CA SER A 192 26.89 4.17 7.63
C SER A 192 26.42 4.25 6.17
N ALA A 193 27.37 4.09 5.25
CA ALA A 193 27.07 4.17 3.82
C ALA A 193 25.98 3.18 3.34
N PRO A 194 25.87 1.94 3.85
CA PRO A 194 24.79 1.03 3.46
C PRO A 194 23.41 1.56 3.84
N LEU A 195 23.27 2.05 5.07
CA LEU A 195 21.99 2.52 5.57
C LEU A 195 21.60 3.84 4.87
N LEU A 196 22.55 4.76 4.71
CA LEU A 196 22.33 5.99 3.97
C LEU A 196 21.83 5.72 2.54
N ARG A 197 22.44 4.78 1.82
CA ARG A 197 21.98 4.37 0.47
C ARG A 197 20.56 3.82 0.48
N MET A 198 20.19 3.02 1.48
CA MET A 198 18.80 2.51 1.59
C MET A 198 17.80 3.64 1.84
N TYR A 199 18.16 4.60 2.69
CA TYR A 199 17.33 5.77 3.00
C TYR A 199 17.13 6.63 1.77
N GLU A 200 18.23 7.08 1.15
CA GLU A 200 18.19 7.97 0.00
C GLU A 200 17.57 7.28 -1.23
N GLY A 201 17.95 6.02 -1.47
CA GLY A 201 17.44 5.19 -2.55
C GLY A 201 15.93 5.01 -2.52
N SER A 202 15.32 5.00 -1.33
CA SER A 202 13.86 4.86 -1.21
C SER A 202 13.06 6.03 -1.79
N PHE A 203 13.65 7.23 -1.82
CA PHE A 203 13.03 8.43 -2.40
C PHE A 203 13.44 8.68 -3.83
N SER A 204 14.56 8.12 -4.30
CA SER A 204 15.12 8.38 -5.63
C SER A 204 15.00 7.23 -6.62
N GLU A 205 14.95 5.98 -6.18
CA GLU A 205 14.87 4.81 -7.07
C GLU A 205 13.53 4.74 -7.82
N ASN A 206 13.57 4.18 -9.03
CA ASN A 206 12.37 3.87 -9.79
C ASN A 206 11.56 2.78 -9.07
N ILE A 207 10.25 2.92 -9.11
CA ILE A 207 9.33 2.01 -8.47
C ILE A 207 8.85 1.03 -9.54
N PHE A 208 9.18 -0.24 -9.33
CA PHE A 208 8.71 -1.33 -10.20
C PHE A 208 7.48 -1.95 -9.56
N GLY A 209 6.35 -1.88 -10.26
CA GLY A 209 5.11 -2.49 -9.81
C GLY A 209 4.62 -3.58 -10.74
N TYR A 210 3.58 -4.30 -10.34
CA TYR A 210 2.84 -5.16 -11.25
C TYR A 210 1.39 -5.30 -10.82
N TYR A 211 0.48 -5.51 -11.78
CA TYR A 211 -0.88 -5.93 -11.49
C TYR A 211 -1.28 -7.11 -12.36
N VAL A 212 -2.31 -7.82 -11.94
CA VAL A 212 -2.88 -8.94 -12.70
C VAL A 212 -4.10 -8.44 -13.46
N ASN A 213 -4.08 -8.53 -14.79
CA ASN A 213 -5.22 -8.13 -15.62
C ASN A 213 -6.36 -9.18 -15.56
N ILE A 214 -7.48 -8.90 -16.21
CA ILE A 214 -8.64 -9.79 -16.26
C ILE A 214 -8.34 -11.18 -16.88
N LEU A 215 -7.25 -11.30 -17.64
CA LEU A 215 -6.78 -12.54 -18.26
C LEU A 215 -5.73 -13.27 -17.42
N ARG A 216 -5.51 -12.84 -16.16
CA ARG A 216 -4.49 -13.37 -15.24
C ARG A 216 -3.05 -13.19 -15.72
N GLN A 217 -2.82 -12.23 -16.59
CA GLN A 217 -1.47 -11.89 -17.01
C GLN A 217 -0.91 -10.85 -16.04
N THR A 218 0.29 -11.14 -15.55
CA THR A 218 1.11 -10.17 -14.82
C THR A 218 1.55 -9.07 -15.79
N ILE A 219 1.12 -7.84 -15.53
CA ILE A 219 1.55 -6.65 -16.26
C ILE A 219 2.48 -5.89 -15.33
N TYR A 220 3.74 -5.78 -15.72
CA TYR A 220 4.75 -5.01 -14.99
C TYR A 220 4.63 -3.53 -15.34
N THR A 221 4.80 -2.68 -14.34
CA THR A 221 4.81 -1.23 -14.46
C THR A 221 6.20 -0.74 -14.06
N ASP A 222 6.83 0.05 -14.92
CA ASP A 222 8.11 0.73 -14.67
C ASP A 222 7.88 2.23 -14.43
N VAL A 223 6.74 2.55 -13.82
CA VAL A 223 6.27 3.91 -13.61
C VAL A 223 7.27 4.68 -12.73
N ASN A 224 8.04 5.54 -13.37
CA ASN A 224 8.87 6.52 -12.69
C ASN A 224 7.99 7.67 -12.17
N LEU A 225 7.51 7.53 -10.93
CA LEU A 225 6.78 8.60 -10.26
C LEU A 225 7.64 9.88 -10.19
N PRO A 226 7.16 11.03 -10.67
CA PRO A 226 7.90 12.29 -10.54
C PRO A 226 8.10 12.70 -9.09
N GLU A 227 9.14 13.50 -8.84
CA GLU A 227 9.46 13.99 -7.50
C GLU A 227 8.28 14.72 -6.84
N SER A 228 7.51 15.52 -7.59
CA SER A 228 6.32 16.21 -7.08
C SER A 228 5.26 15.26 -6.51
N ASP A 229 5.09 14.09 -7.14
CA ASP A 229 4.12 13.08 -6.73
C ASP A 229 4.62 12.34 -5.49
N ARG A 230 5.92 12.00 -5.45
CA ARG A 230 6.57 11.44 -4.26
C ARG A 230 6.44 12.39 -3.07
N THR A 231 6.76 13.66 -3.24
CA THR A 231 6.59 14.69 -2.19
C THR A 231 5.14 14.79 -1.74
N ASN A 232 4.19 14.75 -2.67
CA ASN A 232 2.77 14.81 -2.33
C ASN A 232 2.32 13.61 -1.49
N ILE A 233 2.77 12.40 -1.85
CA ILE A 233 2.48 11.18 -1.08
C ILE A 233 3.04 11.32 0.34
N LEU A 234 4.30 11.72 0.49
CA LEU A 234 4.93 11.88 1.80
C LEU A 234 4.23 12.94 2.65
N GLN A 235 3.87 14.08 2.06
CA GLN A 235 3.09 15.10 2.75
C GLN A 235 1.77 14.52 3.27
N ASN A 236 1.06 13.71 2.48
CA ASN A 236 -0.21 13.13 2.92
C ASN A 236 -0.02 12.02 3.96
N LEU A 237 0.95 11.12 3.78
CA LEU A 237 1.24 10.07 4.76
C LEU A 237 1.57 10.66 6.12
N PHE A 238 2.35 11.74 6.15
CA PHE A 238 2.82 12.38 7.37
C PHE A 238 2.03 13.65 7.73
N ASP A 239 0.75 13.76 7.37
CA ASP A 239 -0.15 14.86 7.79
C ASP A 239 0.41 16.28 7.57
N ASN A 240 1.13 16.49 6.48
CA ASN A 240 1.84 17.71 6.09
C ASN A 240 2.92 18.17 7.08
N VAL A 241 3.34 17.29 7.99
CA VAL A 241 4.47 17.53 8.90
C VAL A 241 5.79 17.54 8.13
N LEU A 242 5.86 16.78 7.02
CA LEU A 242 7.02 16.78 6.14
C LEU A 242 6.98 17.96 5.18
N LYS A 243 7.95 18.86 5.33
CA LYS A 243 8.15 19.99 4.42
C LYS A 243 9.30 19.71 3.45
N THR A 244 10.29 18.92 3.86
CA THR A 244 11.54 18.75 3.12
C THR A 244 12.19 17.38 3.35
N GLY A 245 12.09 16.49 2.36
CA GLY A 245 13.03 15.37 2.13
C GLY A 245 13.09 14.23 3.16
N TYR A 246 14.05 13.34 2.94
CA TYR A 246 14.22 12.05 3.64
C TYR A 246 14.64 12.18 5.11
N LEU A 247 15.45 13.19 5.45
CA LEU A 247 15.95 13.40 6.82
C LEU A 247 14.81 13.71 7.78
N GLU A 248 13.80 14.45 7.33
CA GLU A 248 12.63 14.75 8.15
C GLU A 248 11.74 13.52 8.32
N ALA A 249 11.61 12.66 7.30
CA ALA A 249 10.79 11.45 7.34
C ALA A 249 11.22 10.50 8.46
N TYR A 250 12.53 10.39 8.69
CA TYR A 250 13.14 9.50 9.66
C TYR A 250 13.89 10.24 10.79
N ALA A 251 13.48 11.48 11.09
CA ALA A 251 14.15 12.31 12.09
C ALA A 251 14.08 11.68 13.48
N GLU A 252 15.20 11.71 14.23
CA GLU A 252 15.31 11.00 15.51
C GLU A 252 14.34 11.52 16.57
N ASN A 253 13.98 12.81 16.52
CA ASN A 253 12.96 13.40 17.38
C ASN A 253 11.57 12.74 17.23
N ARG A 254 11.33 11.98 16.16
CA ARG A 254 10.13 11.15 15.98
C ARG A 254 10.21 9.82 16.72
N PHE A 255 11.42 9.36 17.07
CA PHE A 255 11.66 8.17 17.90
C PHE A 255 11.91 8.54 19.37
N LEU A 256 12.23 9.81 19.64
CA LEU A 256 12.52 10.35 20.97
C LEU A 256 11.30 11.11 21.52
N ASN A 257 10.24 10.39 21.96
CA ASN A 257 9.53 10.62 23.23
C ASN A 257 8.05 10.15 23.25
N LYS A 258 7.77 9.17 24.10
CA LYS A 258 7.03 9.37 25.38
C LYS A 258 7.44 8.30 26.39
N GLY A 259 8.62 8.49 26.98
CA GLY A 259 8.95 7.91 28.27
C GLY A 259 9.18 9.07 29.23
N HIS A 260 8.09 9.61 29.78
CA HIS A 260 7.98 10.34 31.05
C HIS A 260 6.51 10.80 31.16
N HIS A 261 5.69 9.88 31.66
CA HIS A 261 4.54 10.29 32.45
C HIS A 261 5.09 10.72 33.80
N ASP A 262 5.01 12.03 34.09
CA ASP A 262 4.85 12.50 35.46
C ASP A 262 3.44 12.13 35.96
#